data_AF-A0A964J8G0-F1
#
_entry.id   AF-A0A964J8G0-F1
#
_cell.length_a   1.000
_cell.length_b   1.000
_cell.length_c   1.000
_cell.angle_alpha   90.00
_cell.angle_beta   90.00
_cell.angle_gamma   90.00
#
_symmetry.space_group_name_H-M   'P 1'
#
loop_
_entity.id
_entity.type
_entity.pdbx_description
1 polymer ?
#
loop_
_entity_poly.entity_id
_entity_poly.type
_entity_poly.pdbx_seq_one_letter_code
_entity_poly.pdbx_strand_id
1 'polypeptide(L)' 'MSAPKPPAIWPQPDGTPVSCRDKLKMLAENHAELAQTMQDAFEDALLMGVDETAMRDVLRTMVDALDSPKHPGRPG' A
#
# COMPACT_ATOMS: atom_id res chain seq x y z
N MET A 1 8.42 12.97 -10.34
CA MET A 1 8.56 12.90 -8.87
C MET A 1 9.06 11.49 -8.53
N SER A 2 10.00 11.32 -7.59
CA SER A 2 10.49 9.97 -7.25
C SER A 2 9.50 9.26 -6.34
N ALA A 3 9.10 8.05 -6.71
CA ALA A 3 8.25 7.19 -5.89
C ALA A 3 8.85 6.98 -4.49
N PRO A 4 8.02 6.77 -3.44
CA PRO A 4 8.50 6.44 -2.11
C PRO A 4 9.37 5.18 -2.15
N LYS A 5 10.45 5.18 -1.36
CA LYS A 5 11.30 4.01 -1.22
C LYS A 5 10.62 2.97 -0.32
N PRO A 6 10.79 1.66 -0.61
CA PRO A 6 10.30 0.62 0.27
C PRO A 6 10.97 0.72 1.66
N PRO A 7 10.27 0.29 2.72
CA PRO A 7 10.84 0.28 4.06
C PRO A 7 12.05 -0.65 4.15
N ALA A 8 13.02 -0.27 4.98
CA ALA A 8 14.25 -1.04 5.20
C ALA A 8 14.00 -2.33 6.02
N ILE A 9 12.93 -2.35 6.81
CA ILE A 9 12.55 -3.46 7.68
C ILE A 9 11.06 -3.75 7.48
N TRP A 10 10.76 -5.00 7.16
CA TRP A 10 9.40 -5.53 7.12
C TRP A 10 9.18 -6.43 8.33
N PRO A 11 8.32 -6.05 9.29
CA PRO A 11 8.11 -6.84 10.51
C PRO A 11 7.28 -8.10 10.22
N GLN A 12 7.66 -9.19 10.87
CA GLN A 12 6.88 -10.41 10.98
C GLN A 12 5.91 -10.31 12.18
N PRO A 13 4.93 -11.23 12.31
CA PRO A 13 3.99 -11.21 13.44
C PRO A 13 4.64 -11.32 14.83
N ASP A 14 5.85 -11.89 14.92
CA ASP A 14 6.64 -11.99 16.15
C ASP A 14 7.52 -10.76 16.41
N GLY A 15 7.44 -9.72 15.56
CA GLY A 15 8.23 -8.49 15.65
C GLY A 15 9.62 -8.59 15.03
N THR A 16 10.07 -9.76 14.58
CA THR A 16 11.36 -9.91 13.92
C THR A 16 11.30 -9.46 12.45
N PRO A 17 12.40 -8.99 11.83
CA PRO A 17 12.38 -8.60 10.43
C PRO A 17 12.32 -9.81 9.50
N VAL A 18 11.61 -9.69 8.37
CA VAL A 18 11.74 -10.63 7.24
C VAL A 18 13.19 -10.61 6.76
N SER A 19 13.88 -11.75 6.83
CA SER A 19 15.32 -11.85 6.51
C SER A 19 15.62 -12.55 5.18
N CYS A 20 14.65 -13.24 4.61
CA CYS A 20 14.83 -13.96 3.35
C CYS A 20 14.97 -12.97 2.18
N ARG A 21 16.10 -13.03 1.47
CA ARG A 21 16.43 -12.13 0.37
C ARG A 21 15.36 -12.11 -0.73
N ASP A 22 14.83 -13.27 -1.11
CA ASP A 22 13.83 -13.36 -2.17
C ASP A 22 12.49 -12.74 -1.75
N LYS A 23 12.08 -12.95 -0.49
CA LYS A 23 10.89 -12.27 0.08
C LYS A 23 11.08 -10.76 0.11
N LEU A 24 12.25 -10.29 0.54
CA LEU A 24 12.56 -8.86 0.58
C LEU A 24 12.54 -8.23 -0.82
N LYS A 25 13.09 -8.92 -1.82
CA LYS A 25 13.03 -8.48 -3.21
C LYS A 25 11.59 -8.35 -3.69
N MET A 26 10.77 -9.38 -3.48
CA MET A 26 9.36 -9.37 -3.86
C MET A 26 8.58 -8.25 -3.14
N LEU A 27 8.83 -8.02 -1.85
CA LEU A 27 8.20 -6.92 -1.11
C LEU A 27 8.62 -5.54 -1.65
N ALA A 28 9.87 -5.38 -2.08
CA ALA A 28 10.35 -4.14 -2.69
C ALA A 28 9.71 -3.90 -4.07
N GLU A 29 9.58 -4.94 -4.89
CA GLU A 29 8.90 -4.89 -6.20
C GLU A 29 7.42 -4.53 -6.02
N ASN A 30 6.70 -5.25 -5.16
CA ASN A 30 5.29 -4.96 -4.85
C ASN A 30 5.08 -3.53 -4.34
N HIS A 31 5.97 -3.04 -3.47
CA HIS A 31 5.90 -1.67 -2.96
C HIS A 31 6.07 -0.64 -4.09
N ALA A 32 7.01 -0.86 -5.01
CA ALA A 32 7.26 0.05 -6.12
C ALA A 32 6.04 0.10 -7.07
N GLU A 33 5.46 -1.05 -7.40
CA GLU A 33 4.27 -1.14 -8.25
C GLU A 33 3.05 -0.47 -7.63
N LEU A 34 2.79 -0.74 -6.35
CA LEU A 34 1.67 -0.13 -5.63
C LEU A 34 1.85 1.38 -5.49
N ALA A 35 3.06 1.85 -5.19
CA ALA A 35 3.35 3.27 -5.09
C ALA A 35 3.08 4.01 -6.40
N GLN A 36 3.46 3.41 -7.54
CA GLN A 36 3.16 3.99 -8.85
C GLN A 36 1.65 4.00 -9.12
N THR A 37 0.97 2.88 -8.86
CA THR A 37 -0.48 2.76 -9.11
C THR A 37 -1.28 3.76 -8.26
N MET A 38 -0.92 3.95 -6.99
CA MET A 38 -1.55 4.93 -6.11
C MET A 38 -1.28 6.36 -6.56
N GLN A 39 -0.08 6.65 -7.06
CA GLN A 39 0.27 7.97 -7.58
C GLN A 39 -0.53 8.29 -8.84
N ASP A 40 -0.61 7.35 -9.79
CA ASP A 40 -1.37 7.53 -11.04
C ASP A 40 -2.85 7.77 -10.73
N ALA A 41 -3.46 6.96 -9.86
CA ALA A 41 -4.85 7.12 -9.44
C ALA A 41 -5.10 8.47 -8.73
N PHE A 42 -4.12 8.94 -7.93
CA PHE A 42 -4.20 10.23 -7.27
C PHE A 42 -4.13 11.38 -8.29
N GLU A 43 -3.18 11.34 -9.23
CA GLU A 43 -3.03 12.34 -10.29
C GLU A 43 -4.27 12.43 -11.18
N ASP A 44 -4.81 11.27 -11.60
CA ASP A 44 -6.03 11.22 -12.41
C ASP A 44 -7.23 11.84 -11.68
N ALA A 45 -7.39 11.57 -10.39
CA ALA A 45 -8.46 12.17 -9.59
C ALA A 45 -8.34 13.70 -9.51
N LEU A 46 -7.12 14.22 -9.32
CA LEU A 46 -6.89 15.67 -9.33
C LEU A 46 -7.19 16.29 -10.69
N LEU A 47 -6.79 15.63 -11.79
CA LEU A 47 -7.10 16.07 -13.15
C LEU A 47 -8.60 16.13 -13.42
N MET A 48 -9.38 15.24 -12.78
CA MET A 48 -10.84 15.22 -12.85
C MET A 48 -11.51 16.24 -11.91
N GLY A 49 -10.74 17.02 -11.15
CA GLY A 49 -11.24 18.08 -10.27
C GLY A 49 -11.62 17.62 -8.87
N VAL A 50 -11.18 16.43 -8.44
CA VAL A 50 -11.34 15.98 -7.05
C VAL A 50 -10.43 16.78 -6.13
N ASP A 51 -10.91 17.14 -4.94
CA ASP A 51 -10.09 17.77 -3.91
C ASP A 51 -8.94 16.84 -3.46
N GLU A 52 -7.75 17.41 -3.30
CA GLU A 52 -6.54 16.66 -2.93
C GLU A 52 -6.68 15.98 -1.57
N THR A 53 -7.23 16.68 -0.57
CA THR A 53 -7.35 16.12 0.78
C THR A 53 -8.38 14.99 0.77
N ALA A 54 -9.50 15.20 0.10
CA ALA A 54 -10.54 14.20 -0.07
C ALA A 54 -10.00 12.93 -0.75
N MET A 55 -9.23 13.05 -1.84
CA MET A 55 -8.66 11.89 -2.53
C MET A 55 -7.66 11.12 -1.64
N ARG A 56 -6.86 11.82 -0.83
CA ARG A 56 -5.96 11.17 0.14
C ARG A 56 -6.74 10.37 1.18
N ASP A 57 -7.87 10.88 1.66
CA ASP A 57 -8.71 10.18 2.62
C ASP A 57 -9.43 8.97 2.00
N VAL A 58 -9.83 9.05 0.72
CA VAL A 58 -10.33 7.90 -0.04
C VAL A 58 -9.27 6.79 -0.12
N LEU A 59 -8.04 7.12 -0.51
CA LEU A 59 -6.95 6.13 -0.60
C LEU A 59 -6.63 5.50 0.77
N ARG A 60 -6.64 6.29 1.85
CA ARG A 60 -6.48 5.77 3.22
C ARG A 60 -7.60 4.81 3.61
N THR A 61 -8.84 5.18 3.34
CA THR A 61 -10.02 4.34 3.63
C THR A 61 -9.95 3.01 2.88
N MET A 62 -9.47 3.01 1.63
CA MET A 62 -9.25 1.78 0.87
C MET A 62 -8.20 0.86 1.52
N VAL A 63 -7.11 1.43 2.05
CA VAL A 63 -6.07 0.66 2.77
C VAL A 63 -6.62 0.08 4.08
N ASP A 64 -7.42 0.86 4.82
CA ASP A 64 -8.02 0.42 6.08
C ASP A 64 -9.06 -0.70 5.87
N ALA A 65 -9.67 -0.77 4.69
CA ALA A 65 -10.67 -1.77 4.32
C ALA A 65 -10.08 -3.07 3.73
N LEU A 66 -8.75 -3.22 3.66
CA LEU A 66 -8.12 -4.43 3.12
C LEU A 66 -8.44 -5.67 3.98
N ASP A 67 -9.04 -6.67 3.35
CA ASP A 67 -9.35 -7.94 4.02
C ASP A 67 -8.09 -8.74 4.35
N SER A 68 -8.02 -9.22 5.59
CA SER A 68 -6.97 -10.18 5.97
C SER A 68 -7.38 -11.59 5.59
N PRO A 69 -6.54 -12.34 4.85
CA PRO A 69 -6.82 -13.75 4.55
C PRO A 69 -6.81 -14.64 5.81
N LYS A 70 -6.39 -14.13 6.98
CA LYS A 70 -6.47 -14.83 8.27
C LYS A 70 -7.89 -14.85 8.85
N HIS A 71 -8.84 -14.13 8.24
CA HIS A 71 -10.26 -14.16 8.56
C HIS A 71 -11.10 -14.36 7.29
N PRO A 72 -11.33 -15.63 6.85
CA PRO A 72 -12.32 -15.87 5.82
C PRO A 72 -13.70 -15.66 6.44
N GLY A 73 -14.28 -14.47 6.22
CA GLY A 73 -15.66 -14.15 6.56
C GLY A 73 -15.89 -13.76 8.03
N ARG A 74 -16.23 -12.50 8.25
CA ARG A 74 -17.23 -12.16 9.26
C ARG A 74 -18.41 -11.52 8.50
N PRO A 75 -19.61 -12.14 8.48
CA PRO A 75 -20.80 -11.42 8.09
C PRO A 75 -21.09 -10.43 9.24
N GLY A 76 -20.99 -9.14 8.93
CA GLY A 76 -21.62 -8.08 9.71
C GLY A 76 -22.93 -7.72 9.05
#